data_AF-A0A4Z0B1Z9-F1
#
_entry.id   AF-A0A4Z0B1Z9-F1
#
_cell.length_a   1.000
_cell.length_b   1.000
_cell.length_c   1.000
_cell.angle_alpha   90.00
_cell.angle_beta   90.00
_cell.angle_gamma   90.00
#
_symmetry.space_group_name_H-M   'P 1'
#
loop_
_entity.id
_entity.type
_entity.pdbx_description
1 polymer ?
#
loop_
_entity_poly.entity_id
_entity_poly.type
_entity_poly.pdbx_seq_one_letter_code
_entity_poly.pdbx_strand_id
1 'polypeptide(L)'
;MAKGLGDKLVLAISSRALFDLSDSHKVYLAQGVEAYRKYQIEHEEEILEPGDAFPLVKKLLSLNASLGRARVEVVLVSRNSADTGLRVFNSIQSYGLDISRAAFVGGRSPYPYLAAFGCHLFLSTHAEDVRSALDAGFAAATILSGGARRASSEELRIAFDGDAVLFSDESERVYQAGGLEAFQASERESARQPLHGGPFKGFLAALNLLQREFPDEACPIRTALVTARSAPSHERVIRTLREWDIRLDESLFLGGLEKSAFLEAFAADVFFDDQAGHCEKAREVVATGHVPHGISNEIRVQSES
;
A
#
# COMPACT_ATOMS: atom_id res chain seq x y z
N MET A 1 -24.39 1.91 -16.09
CA MET A 1 -23.44 1.71 -14.98
C MET A 1 -22.26 0.95 -15.55
N ALA A 2 -21.07 1.54 -15.59
CA ALA A 2 -19.90 0.84 -16.14
C ALA A 2 -19.68 -0.44 -15.33
N LYS A 3 -19.67 -1.60 -15.99
CA LYS A 3 -19.31 -2.87 -15.38
C LYS A 3 -17.83 -2.78 -14.97
N GLY A 4 -17.57 -2.35 -13.74
CA GLY A 4 -16.25 -2.40 -13.14
C GLY A 4 -15.74 -3.83 -13.04
N LEU A 5 -14.51 -4.01 -12.55
CA LEU A 5 -13.84 -5.30 -12.32
C LEU A 5 -14.55 -6.26 -11.34
N GLY A 6 -15.80 -5.96 -10.95
CA GLY A 6 -16.68 -6.84 -10.20
C GLY A 6 -16.38 -6.84 -8.71
N ASP A 7 -16.40 -8.04 -8.13
CA ASP A 7 -16.15 -8.41 -6.75
C ASP A 7 -14.66 -8.74 -6.46
N LYS A 8 -13.76 -8.32 -7.36
CA LYS A 8 -12.32 -8.55 -7.25
C LYS A 8 -11.63 -7.52 -6.36
N LEU A 9 -10.58 -7.96 -5.67
CA LEU A 9 -9.56 -7.08 -5.11
C LEU A 9 -8.69 -6.55 -6.27
N VAL A 10 -8.65 -5.24 -6.46
CA VAL A 10 -7.92 -4.60 -7.57
C VAL A 10 -6.72 -3.81 -7.03
N LEU A 11 -5.51 -4.23 -7.38
CA LEU A 11 -4.26 -3.53 -7.11
C LEU A 11 -3.79 -2.82 -8.38
N ALA A 12 -3.64 -1.50 -8.33
CA ALA A 12 -2.89 -0.76 -9.34
C ALA A 12 -1.42 -0.63 -8.91
N ILE A 13 -0.48 -0.84 -9.82
CA ILE A 13 0.95 -0.76 -9.50
C ILE A 13 1.73 -0.05 -10.61
N SER A 14 2.68 0.80 -10.23
CA SER A 14 3.58 1.43 -11.20
C SER A 14 4.72 0.51 -11.63
N SER A 15 5.21 0.70 -12.87
CA SER A 15 6.28 -0.13 -13.44
C SER A 15 7.52 -0.20 -12.55
N ARG A 16 7.89 0.92 -11.92
CA ARG A 16 9.07 1.04 -11.04
C ARG A 16 8.86 0.44 -9.65
N ALA A 17 7.62 0.23 -9.22
CA ALA A 17 7.32 -0.50 -7.99
C ALA A 17 7.36 -2.01 -8.25
N LEU A 18 6.88 -2.44 -9.43
CA LEU A 18 6.86 -3.85 -9.82
C LEU A 18 8.25 -4.38 -10.21
N PHE A 19 9.05 -3.58 -10.94
CA PHE A 19 10.37 -3.98 -11.42
C PHE A 19 11.43 -2.93 -11.11
N ASP A 20 12.69 -3.38 -11.02
CA ASP A 20 13.83 -2.50 -10.95
C ASP A 20 14.09 -1.85 -12.31
N LEU A 21 13.89 -0.53 -12.36
CA LEU A 21 14.11 0.31 -13.52
C LEU A 21 15.14 1.41 -13.20
N SER A 22 16.03 1.16 -12.23
CA SER A 22 16.98 2.15 -11.72
C SER A 22 17.91 2.66 -12.83
N ASP A 23 18.40 1.79 -13.70
CA ASP A 23 19.30 2.19 -14.79
C ASP A 23 18.58 2.99 -15.88
N SER A 24 17.40 2.54 -16.33
CA SER A 24 16.57 3.32 -17.24
C SER A 24 16.23 4.69 -16.63
N HIS A 25 15.95 4.74 -15.32
CA HIS A 25 15.64 5.99 -14.64
C HIS A 25 16.84 6.94 -14.59
N LYS A 26 18.08 6.45 -14.40
CA LYS A 26 19.29 7.26 -14.50
C LYS A 26 19.44 7.88 -15.89
N VAL A 27 19.16 7.11 -16.96
CA VAL A 27 19.17 7.61 -18.34
C VAL A 27 18.14 8.73 -18.51
N TYR A 28 16.92 8.56 -17.99
CA TYR A 28 15.88 9.59 -18.01
C TYR A 28 16.34 10.89 -17.30
N LEU A 29 16.89 10.77 -16.10
CA LEU A 29 17.34 11.94 -15.33
C LEU A 29 18.51 12.67 -16.00
N ALA A 30 19.43 11.93 -16.62
CA ALA A 30 20.64 12.50 -17.23
C ALA A 30 20.41 13.04 -18.64
N GLN A 31 19.54 12.40 -19.44
CA GLN A 31 19.46 12.59 -20.89
C GLN A 31 18.03 12.86 -21.41
N GLY A 32 17.03 12.80 -20.54
CA GLY A 32 15.64 13.10 -20.88
C GLY A 32 14.85 11.96 -21.52
N VAL A 33 13.63 12.28 -21.95
CA VAL A 33 12.60 11.32 -22.38
C VAL A 33 13.00 10.53 -23.64
N GLU A 34 13.62 11.16 -24.63
CA GLU A 34 13.98 10.50 -25.89
C GLU A 34 15.10 9.46 -25.70
N ALA A 35 16.12 9.79 -24.90
CA ALA A 35 17.19 8.84 -24.56
C ALA A 35 16.66 7.67 -23.74
N TYR A 36 15.78 7.96 -22.77
CA TYR A 36 15.06 6.93 -22.01
C TYR A 36 14.27 5.99 -22.93
N ARG A 37 13.53 6.55 -23.89
CA ARG A 37 12.74 5.77 -24.85
C ARG A 37 13.61 4.85 -25.67
N LYS A 38 14.69 5.37 -26.24
CA LYS A 38 15.65 4.59 -27.02
C LYS A 38 16.27 3.47 -26.18
N TYR A 39 16.69 3.77 -24.95
CA TYR A 39 17.22 2.79 -24.02
C TYR A 39 16.22 1.65 -23.75
N GLN A 40 14.95 1.97 -23.51
CA GLN A 40 13.92 0.97 -23.26
C GLN A 40 13.66 0.05 -24.46
N ILE A 41 13.72 0.58 -25.70
CA ILE A 41 13.56 -0.20 -26.93
C ILE A 41 14.78 -1.08 -27.18
N GLU A 42 16.00 -0.56 -27.01
CA GLU A 42 17.24 -1.33 -27.22
C GLU A 42 17.37 -2.52 -26.27
N HIS A 43 16.79 -2.42 -25.07
CA HIS A 43 16.82 -3.45 -24.03
C HIS A 43 15.44 -4.11 -23.86
N GLU A 44 14.55 -4.04 -24.87
CA GLU A 44 13.15 -4.49 -24.77
C GLU A 44 13.01 -5.98 -24.41
N GLU A 45 13.93 -6.81 -24.90
CA GLU A 45 13.99 -8.26 -24.65
C GLU A 45 14.73 -8.62 -23.35
N GLU A 46 15.33 -7.63 -22.68
CA GLU A 46 16.02 -7.85 -21.41
C GLU A 46 15.03 -7.82 -20.24
N ILE A 47 14.92 -8.97 -19.58
CA ILE A 47 14.05 -9.15 -18.41
C ILE A 47 14.52 -8.25 -17.27
N LEU A 48 13.60 -7.44 -16.75
CA LEU A 48 13.85 -6.56 -15.62
C LEU A 48 13.90 -7.34 -14.31
N GLU A 49 14.83 -6.97 -13.44
CA GLU A 49 14.91 -7.58 -12.11
C GLU A 49 13.69 -7.24 -11.23
N PRO A 50 13.31 -8.12 -10.28
CA PRO A 50 12.18 -7.87 -9.39
C PRO A 50 12.35 -6.63 -8.51
N GLY A 51 11.37 -5.73 -8.58
CA GLY A 51 11.30 -4.54 -7.73
C GLY A 51 10.80 -4.82 -6.31
N ASP A 52 10.69 -3.77 -5.49
CA ASP A 52 10.35 -3.89 -4.08
C ASP A 52 8.94 -4.45 -3.81
N ALA A 53 7.96 -4.12 -4.67
CA ALA A 53 6.59 -4.64 -4.54
C ALA A 53 6.35 -5.95 -5.32
N PHE A 54 7.35 -6.48 -6.02
CA PHE A 54 7.21 -7.73 -6.78
C PHE A 54 6.79 -8.93 -5.92
N PRO A 55 7.39 -9.18 -4.73
CA PRO A 55 6.99 -10.32 -3.91
C PRO A 55 5.53 -10.23 -3.45
N LEU A 56 5.08 -9.03 -3.07
CA LEU A 56 3.69 -8.75 -2.69
C LEU A 56 2.72 -9.05 -3.84
N VAL A 57 3.04 -8.57 -5.05
CA VAL A 57 2.22 -8.81 -6.26
C VAL A 57 2.15 -10.30 -6.58
N LYS A 58 3.27 -11.01 -6.49
CA LYS A 58 3.31 -12.45 -6.73
C LYS A 58 2.42 -13.22 -5.75
N LYS A 59 2.46 -12.89 -4.45
CA LYS A 59 1.61 -13.49 -3.41
C LYS A 59 0.13 -13.17 -3.60
N LEU A 60 -0.19 -11.93 -3.96
CA LEU A 60 -1.56 -11.51 -4.26
C LEU A 60 -2.14 -12.28 -5.46
N LEU A 61 -1.37 -12.43 -6.54
CA LEU A 61 -1.80 -13.18 -7.71
C LEU A 61 -1.92 -14.68 -7.44
N SER A 62 -1.08 -15.26 -6.57
CA SER A 62 -1.17 -16.70 -6.24
C SER A 62 -2.47 -17.06 -5.50
N LEU A 63 -3.14 -16.10 -4.85
CA LEU A 63 -4.46 -16.32 -4.24
C LEU A 63 -5.50 -16.78 -5.26
N ASN A 64 -5.40 -16.34 -6.52
CA ASN A 64 -6.29 -16.78 -7.59
C ASN A 64 -6.16 -18.29 -7.86
N ALA A 65 -4.92 -18.80 -7.83
CA ALA A 65 -4.66 -20.21 -7.99
C ALA A 65 -5.22 -21.02 -6.79
N SER A 66 -5.01 -20.53 -5.57
CA SER A 66 -5.54 -21.16 -4.35
C SER A 66 -7.07 -21.23 -4.32
N LEU A 67 -7.76 -20.23 -4.87
CA LEU A 67 -9.23 -20.20 -4.96
C LEU A 67 -9.78 -20.91 -6.21
N GLY A 68 -8.94 -21.21 -7.20
CA GLY A 68 -9.37 -21.75 -8.50
C GLY A 68 -10.19 -20.75 -9.34
N ARG A 69 -10.18 -19.46 -9.00
CA ARG A 69 -10.91 -18.38 -9.70
C ARG A 69 -10.22 -17.04 -9.52
N ALA A 70 -10.38 -16.13 -10.49
CA ALA A 70 -9.75 -14.82 -10.48
C ALA A 70 -10.47 -13.84 -9.53
N ARG A 71 -10.01 -13.73 -8.28
CA ARG A 71 -10.51 -12.79 -7.26
C ARG A 71 -9.59 -11.61 -6.98
N VAL A 72 -8.35 -11.69 -7.43
CA VAL A 72 -7.36 -10.62 -7.38
C VAL A 72 -7.04 -10.20 -8.82
N GLU A 73 -7.01 -8.90 -9.04
CA GLU A 73 -6.60 -8.28 -10.29
C GLU A 73 -5.46 -7.33 -10.01
N VAL A 74 -4.38 -7.43 -10.79
CA VAL A 74 -3.29 -6.46 -10.76
C VAL A 74 -3.29 -5.72 -12.08
N VAL A 75 -3.29 -4.39 -12.02
CA VAL A 75 -3.28 -3.51 -13.19
C VAL A 75 -2.00 -2.70 -13.21
N LEU A 76 -1.26 -2.79 -14.30
CA LEU A 76 -0.06 -1.98 -14.49
C LEU A 76 -0.45 -0.54 -14.86
N VAL A 77 0.05 0.44 -14.11
CA VAL A 77 -0.29 1.84 -14.31
C VAL A 77 0.99 2.65 -14.44
N SER A 78 1.26 3.15 -15.63
CA SER A 78 2.54 3.78 -15.95
C SER A 78 2.37 5.16 -16.55
N ARG A 79 3.21 6.09 -16.09
CA ARG A 79 3.39 7.39 -16.75
C ARG A 79 4.12 7.27 -18.08
N ASN A 80 4.74 6.15 -18.37
CA ASN A 80 5.46 5.96 -19.61
C ASN A 80 4.50 5.85 -20.80
N SER A 81 5.05 5.93 -22.01
CA SER A 81 4.32 5.59 -23.23
C SER A 81 4.12 4.08 -23.32
N ALA A 82 3.08 3.64 -24.04
CA ALA A 82 2.87 2.21 -24.32
C ALA A 82 4.08 1.57 -25.04
N ASP A 83 4.73 2.35 -25.91
CA ASP A 83 5.92 1.97 -26.67
C ASP A 83 7.10 1.56 -25.77
N THR A 84 7.29 2.25 -24.64
CA THR A 84 8.34 1.91 -23.65
C THR A 84 7.87 0.89 -22.59
N GLY A 85 6.61 0.47 -22.69
CA GLY A 85 5.96 -0.48 -21.79
C GLY A 85 6.20 -1.95 -22.16
N LEU A 86 6.63 -2.25 -23.39
CA LEU A 86 6.83 -3.62 -23.87
C LEU A 86 7.85 -4.38 -23.02
N ARG A 87 9.00 -3.77 -22.69
CA ARG A 87 9.99 -4.37 -21.77
C ARG A 87 9.38 -4.82 -20.43
N VAL A 88 8.46 -4.02 -19.89
CA VAL A 88 7.75 -4.34 -18.64
C VAL A 88 6.83 -5.55 -18.84
N PHE A 89 6.10 -5.61 -19.95
CA PHE A 89 5.25 -6.75 -20.26
C PHE A 89 6.02 -8.03 -20.58
N ASN A 90 7.14 -7.93 -21.30
CA ASN A 90 8.05 -9.05 -21.55
C ASN A 90 8.54 -9.63 -20.21
N SER A 91 8.85 -8.76 -19.26
CA SER A 91 9.21 -9.16 -17.90
C SER A 91 8.03 -9.81 -17.16
N ILE A 92 6.84 -9.21 -17.18
CA ILE A 92 5.59 -9.79 -16.62
C ILE A 92 5.36 -11.21 -17.15
N GLN A 93 5.48 -11.40 -18.46
CA GLN A 93 5.29 -12.68 -19.12
C GLN A 93 6.37 -13.69 -18.72
N SER A 94 7.64 -13.28 -18.71
CA SER A 94 8.78 -14.12 -18.31
C SER A 94 8.63 -14.64 -16.87
N TYR A 95 8.15 -13.80 -15.95
CA TYR A 95 7.86 -14.21 -14.57
C TYR A 95 6.52 -14.93 -14.37
N GLY A 96 5.69 -15.06 -15.42
CA GLY A 96 4.38 -15.70 -15.34
C GLY A 96 3.37 -14.97 -14.45
N LEU A 97 3.47 -13.64 -14.36
CA LEU A 97 2.49 -12.84 -13.61
C LEU A 97 1.22 -12.66 -14.45
N ASP A 98 0.05 -13.04 -13.93
CA ASP A 98 -1.25 -12.88 -14.60
C ASP A 98 -1.73 -11.41 -14.55
N ILE A 99 -1.01 -10.54 -15.26
CA ILE A 99 -1.28 -9.11 -15.40
C ILE A 99 -1.63 -8.85 -16.86
N SER A 100 -2.93 -8.78 -17.15
CA SER A 100 -3.45 -8.63 -18.51
C SER A 100 -3.92 -7.20 -18.84
N ARG A 101 -3.92 -6.29 -17.85
CA ARG A 101 -4.42 -4.92 -18.01
C ARG A 101 -3.34 -3.90 -17.69
N ALA A 102 -3.32 -2.83 -18.48
CA ALA A 102 -2.49 -1.68 -18.19
C ALA A 102 -3.09 -0.35 -18.65
N ALA A 103 -2.62 0.74 -18.03
CA ALA A 103 -2.84 2.10 -18.47
C ALA A 103 -1.49 2.83 -18.61
N PHE A 104 -1.21 3.32 -19.82
CA PHE A 104 -0.04 4.12 -20.14
C PHE A 104 -0.49 5.56 -20.43
N VAL A 105 -0.09 6.51 -19.58
CA VAL A 105 -0.68 7.85 -19.59
C VAL A 105 0.24 8.95 -20.12
N GLY A 106 1.43 8.59 -20.63
CA GLY A 106 2.30 9.48 -21.41
C GLY A 106 2.69 10.77 -20.69
N GLY A 107 3.09 10.66 -19.42
CA GLY A 107 3.57 11.74 -18.57
C GLY A 107 2.48 12.40 -17.71
N ARG A 108 1.20 12.09 -17.96
CA ARG A 108 0.09 12.61 -17.15
C ARG A 108 -0.10 11.81 -15.86
N SER A 109 -0.91 12.35 -14.96
CA SER A 109 -1.31 11.60 -13.76
C SER A 109 -2.16 10.38 -14.15
N PRO A 110 -1.88 9.19 -13.57
CA PRO A 110 -2.65 7.99 -13.84
C PRO A 110 -3.98 7.92 -13.10
N TYR A 111 -4.22 8.81 -12.13
CA TYR A 111 -5.37 8.80 -11.22
C TYR A 111 -6.74 8.54 -11.90
N PRO A 112 -7.10 9.19 -13.04
CA PRO A 112 -8.43 9.02 -13.62
C PRO A 112 -8.76 7.56 -13.99
N TYR A 113 -7.72 6.75 -14.24
CA TYR A 113 -7.86 5.33 -14.56
C TYR A 113 -8.02 4.47 -13.31
N LEU A 114 -7.49 4.87 -12.14
CA LEU A 114 -7.68 4.15 -10.88
C LEU A 114 -9.17 4.01 -10.54
N ALA A 115 -9.93 5.10 -10.72
CA ALA A 115 -11.39 5.10 -10.56
C ALA A 115 -12.07 4.15 -11.54
N ALA A 116 -11.70 4.20 -12.82
CA ALA A 116 -12.29 3.36 -13.85
C ALA A 116 -12.02 1.85 -13.63
N PHE A 117 -10.88 1.50 -13.04
CA PHE A 117 -10.56 0.13 -12.66
C PHE A 117 -11.20 -0.31 -11.34
N GLY A 118 -11.79 0.59 -10.55
CA GLY A 118 -12.25 0.24 -9.20
C GLY A 118 -11.08 -0.16 -8.30
N CYS A 119 -9.98 0.59 -8.39
CA CYS A 119 -8.74 0.33 -7.66
C CYS A 119 -8.98 0.37 -6.14
N HIS A 120 -8.51 -0.65 -5.43
CA HIS A 120 -8.54 -0.72 -3.96
C HIS A 120 -7.25 -0.23 -3.33
N LEU A 121 -6.10 -0.47 -3.98
CA LEU A 121 -4.78 -0.04 -3.54
C LEU A 121 -3.93 0.37 -4.74
N PHE A 122 -3.26 1.51 -4.64
CA PHE A 122 -2.27 1.96 -5.61
C PHE A 122 -0.86 2.00 -5.01
N LEU A 123 0.08 1.27 -5.61
CA LEU A 123 1.48 1.25 -5.19
C LEU A 123 2.38 1.90 -6.22
N SER A 124 3.20 2.85 -5.78
CA SER A 124 4.17 3.53 -6.65
C SER A 124 5.44 3.86 -5.89
N THR A 125 6.53 4.12 -6.62
CA THR A 125 7.75 4.71 -6.05
C THR A 125 7.79 6.23 -6.21
N HIS A 126 6.74 6.85 -6.78
CA HIS A 126 6.64 8.30 -6.97
C HIS A 126 5.63 8.92 -6.00
N ALA A 127 6.14 9.67 -5.02
CA ALA A 127 5.35 10.24 -3.93
C ALA A 127 4.21 11.16 -4.39
N GLU A 128 4.40 11.91 -5.47
CA GLU A 128 3.36 12.83 -5.96
C GLU A 128 2.17 12.10 -6.61
N ASP A 129 2.36 10.93 -7.24
CA ASP A 129 1.21 10.10 -7.69
C ASP A 129 0.44 9.59 -6.48
N VAL A 130 1.17 9.18 -5.44
CA VAL A 130 0.59 8.62 -4.22
C VAL A 130 -0.24 9.68 -3.51
N ARG A 131 0.28 10.89 -3.32
CA ARG A 131 -0.47 12.03 -2.78
C ARG A 131 -1.72 12.32 -3.62
N SER A 132 -1.56 12.43 -4.93
CA SER A 132 -2.69 12.67 -5.84
C SER A 132 -3.76 11.58 -5.76
N ALA A 133 -3.37 10.32 -5.57
CA ALA A 133 -4.29 9.20 -5.42
C ALA A 133 -5.00 9.22 -4.06
N LEU A 134 -4.28 9.56 -2.97
CA LEU A 134 -4.86 9.73 -1.63
C LEU A 134 -5.87 10.87 -1.60
N ASP A 135 -5.54 12.03 -2.17
CA ASP A 135 -6.44 13.19 -2.27
C ASP A 135 -7.72 12.86 -3.05
N ALA A 136 -7.63 11.93 -3.99
CA ALA A 136 -8.75 11.41 -4.76
C ALA A 136 -9.54 10.29 -4.06
N GLY A 137 -9.18 9.94 -2.81
CA GLY A 137 -9.87 8.95 -1.99
C GLY A 137 -9.46 7.49 -2.24
N PHE A 138 -8.35 7.24 -2.93
CA PHE A 138 -7.80 5.89 -3.10
C PHE A 138 -6.77 5.58 -2.02
N ALA A 139 -6.76 4.35 -1.50
CA ALA A 139 -5.62 3.88 -0.71
C ALA A 139 -4.38 3.86 -1.61
N ALA A 140 -3.34 4.59 -1.22
CA ALA A 140 -2.09 4.60 -1.95
C ALA A 140 -0.88 4.73 -1.04
N ALA A 141 0.24 4.13 -1.45
CA ALA A 141 1.49 4.20 -0.71
C ALA A 141 2.72 4.32 -1.63
N THR A 142 3.71 5.07 -1.14
CA THR A 142 5.03 5.16 -1.76
C THR A 142 5.88 4.00 -1.23
N ILE A 143 6.21 3.05 -2.11
CA ILE A 143 7.08 1.93 -1.75
C ILE A 143 8.50 2.46 -1.57
N LEU A 144 9.03 2.30 -0.37
CA LEU A 144 10.40 2.64 -0.02
C LEU A 144 11.27 1.41 -0.27
N SER A 145 12.36 1.60 -1.02
CA SER A 145 13.36 0.57 -1.21
C SER A 145 14.10 0.30 0.11
N GLY A 146 14.18 -0.97 0.49
CA GLY A 146 14.88 -1.38 1.71
C GLY A 146 14.62 -2.83 2.14
N GLY A 147 15.55 -3.36 2.94
CA GLY A 147 15.31 -4.44 3.88
C GLY A 147 15.67 -5.85 3.43
N ALA A 148 15.93 -6.72 4.41
CA ALA A 148 16.21 -8.12 4.17
C ALA A 148 14.93 -8.83 3.71
N ARG A 149 14.94 -9.40 2.49
CA ARG A 149 13.86 -10.26 1.99
C ARG A 149 13.85 -11.54 2.81
N ARG A 150 12.89 -11.66 3.73
CA ARG A 150 12.75 -12.85 4.57
C ARG A 150 12.38 -14.09 3.75
N ALA A 151 12.70 -15.24 4.31
CA ALA A 151 12.47 -16.55 3.69
C ALA A 151 10.99 -16.73 3.31
N SER A 152 10.79 -17.42 2.18
CA SER A 152 9.52 -17.60 1.51
C SER A 152 8.48 -18.33 2.39
N SER A 153 7.56 -17.57 2.98
CA SER A 153 6.24 -18.08 3.34
C SER A 153 5.30 -17.93 2.15
N GLU A 154 4.40 -18.90 1.94
CA GLU A 154 3.33 -18.81 0.94
C GLU A 154 2.19 -17.87 1.40
N GLU A 155 2.12 -17.56 2.69
CA GLU A 155 1.13 -16.61 3.23
C GLU A 155 1.44 -15.17 2.82
N LEU A 156 0.39 -14.41 2.50
CA LEU A 156 0.39 -12.97 2.34
C LEU A 156 0.17 -12.30 3.72
N ARG A 157 1.20 -11.63 4.24
CA ARG A 157 1.18 -10.99 5.56
C ARG A 157 1.25 -9.47 5.43
N ILE A 158 0.15 -8.76 5.70
CA ILE A 158 0.06 -7.31 5.55
C ILE A 158 -0.13 -6.65 6.92
N ALA A 159 0.75 -5.71 7.26
CA ALA A 159 0.65 -4.92 8.47
C ALA A 159 0.24 -3.47 8.14
N PHE A 160 -0.57 -2.87 9.01
CA PHE A 160 -1.04 -1.49 8.88
C PHE A 160 -0.81 -0.74 10.18
N ASP A 161 -0.39 0.52 10.10
CA ASP A 161 -0.62 1.45 11.19
C ASP A 161 -2.11 1.74 11.39
N GLY A 162 -2.46 2.22 12.58
CA GLY A 162 -3.81 2.65 12.90
C GLY A 162 -4.15 4.01 12.33
N ASP A 163 -3.69 5.06 13.00
CA ASP A 163 -4.13 6.43 12.76
C ASP A 163 -3.60 6.96 11.43
N ALA A 164 -4.39 7.77 10.73
CA ALA A 164 -4.10 8.25 9.37
C ALA A 164 -3.88 7.16 8.28
N VAL A 165 -3.96 5.87 8.61
CA VAL A 165 -3.89 4.74 7.66
C VAL A 165 -5.22 3.97 7.63
N LEU A 166 -5.52 3.17 8.67
CA LEU A 166 -6.80 2.46 8.78
C LEU A 166 -7.92 3.35 9.33
N PHE A 167 -7.58 4.25 10.24
CA PHE A 167 -8.46 5.24 10.84
C PHE A 167 -8.13 6.63 10.31
N SER A 168 -9.07 7.56 10.44
CA SER A 168 -8.84 8.98 10.17
C SER A 168 -7.72 9.55 11.04
N ASP A 169 -7.22 10.73 10.68
CA ASP A 169 -6.17 11.42 11.45
C ASP A 169 -6.71 12.23 12.66
N GLU A 170 -8.00 12.14 12.98
CA GLU A 170 -8.65 12.90 14.07
C GLU A 170 -7.94 12.75 15.41
N SER A 171 -7.56 11.53 15.79
CA SER A 171 -6.88 11.29 17.06
C SER A 171 -5.45 11.85 17.05
N GLU A 172 -4.76 11.82 15.92
CA GLU A 172 -3.44 12.46 15.77
C GLU A 172 -3.56 13.99 15.86
N ARG A 173 -4.61 14.59 15.28
CA ARG A 173 -4.88 16.03 15.42
C ARG A 173 -5.09 16.44 16.87
N VAL A 174 -5.84 15.65 17.64
CA VAL A 174 -6.04 15.89 19.09
C VAL A 174 -4.71 15.79 19.84
N TYR A 175 -3.90 14.79 19.53
CA TYR A 175 -2.58 14.60 20.14
C TYR A 175 -1.62 15.77 19.83
N GLN A 176 -1.54 16.21 18.57
CA GLN A 176 -0.70 17.35 18.17
C GLN A 176 -1.16 18.67 18.82
N ALA A 177 -2.48 18.84 19.03
CA ALA A 177 -3.03 20.07 19.62
C ALA A 177 -2.94 20.12 21.15
N GLY A 178 -3.13 18.98 21.84
CA GLY A 178 -3.30 18.94 23.30
C GLY A 178 -2.45 17.91 24.03
N GLY A 179 -1.56 17.22 23.33
CA GLY A 179 -0.68 16.19 23.88
C GLY A 179 -1.41 14.92 24.32
N LEU A 180 -0.68 14.09 25.07
CA LEU A 180 -1.15 12.75 25.48
C LEU A 180 -2.39 12.80 26.40
N GLU A 181 -2.50 13.80 27.28
CA GLU A 181 -3.64 13.91 28.19
C GLU A 181 -4.95 14.21 27.44
N ALA A 182 -4.92 15.16 26.50
CA ALA A 182 -6.07 15.50 25.67
C ALA A 182 -6.49 14.30 24.80
N PHE A 183 -5.51 13.60 24.21
CA PHE A 183 -5.75 12.36 23.48
C PHE A 183 -6.45 11.30 24.35
N GLN A 184 -5.92 11.02 25.53
CA GLN A 184 -6.50 10.00 26.42
C GLN A 184 -7.91 10.37 26.91
N ALA A 185 -8.17 11.66 27.18
CA ALA A 185 -9.49 12.13 27.57
C ALA A 185 -10.51 11.95 26.42
N SER A 186 -10.14 12.40 25.22
CA SER A 186 -10.96 12.25 24.01
C SER A 186 -11.29 10.79 23.70
N GLU A 187 -10.30 9.89 23.79
CA GLU A 187 -10.49 8.47 23.56
C GLU A 187 -11.39 7.79 24.61
N ARG A 188 -11.36 8.25 25.87
CA ARG A 188 -12.26 7.74 26.92
C ARG A 188 -13.69 8.22 26.71
N GLU A 189 -13.88 9.49 26.39
CA GLU A 189 -15.21 10.07 26.15
C GLU A 189 -15.86 9.46 24.91
N SER A 190 -15.07 9.24 23.87
CA SER A 190 -15.53 8.71 22.58
C SER A 190 -15.39 7.19 22.47
N ALA A 191 -15.13 6.46 23.56
CA ALA A 191 -14.81 5.02 23.51
C ALA A 191 -15.89 4.17 22.81
N ARG A 192 -17.16 4.60 22.85
CA ARG A 192 -18.29 3.92 22.20
C ARG A 192 -18.66 4.49 20.83
N GLN A 193 -17.98 5.52 20.37
CA GLN A 193 -18.14 6.10 19.05
C GLN A 193 -17.04 5.53 18.14
N PRO A 194 -17.39 4.86 17.04
CA PRO A 194 -16.41 4.34 16.10
C PRO A 194 -15.45 5.43 15.60
N LEU A 195 -14.22 5.04 15.32
CA LEU A 195 -13.29 5.90 14.58
C LEU A 195 -13.78 6.04 13.14
N HIS A 196 -13.54 7.21 12.55
CA HIS A 196 -13.74 7.39 11.12
C HIS A 196 -12.70 6.57 10.33
N GLY A 197 -13.07 6.17 9.12
CA GLY A 197 -12.19 5.39 8.24
C GLY A 197 -11.07 6.22 7.66
N GLY A 198 -9.85 5.68 7.69
CA GLY A 198 -8.70 6.22 6.96
C GLY A 198 -8.67 5.73 5.51
N PRO A 199 -7.66 6.16 4.73
CA PRO A 199 -7.53 5.84 3.31
C PRO A 199 -7.49 4.32 3.03
N PHE A 200 -6.94 3.52 3.94
CA PHE A 200 -6.79 2.07 3.75
C PHE A 200 -7.99 1.25 4.24
N LYS A 201 -9.04 1.86 4.80
CA LYS A 201 -10.25 1.13 5.25
C LYS A 201 -10.87 0.31 4.11
N GLY A 202 -10.99 0.89 2.91
CA GLY A 202 -11.58 0.21 1.75
C GLY A 202 -10.76 -0.99 1.29
N PHE A 203 -9.43 -0.86 1.30
CA PHE A 203 -8.52 -1.97 0.97
C PHE A 203 -8.60 -3.09 2.01
N LEU A 204 -8.59 -2.76 3.31
CA LEU A 204 -8.74 -3.75 4.38
C LEU A 204 -10.08 -4.47 4.31
N ALA A 205 -11.17 -3.76 4.00
CA ALA A 205 -12.49 -4.39 3.80
C ALA A 205 -12.47 -5.38 2.62
N ALA A 206 -11.82 -5.03 1.51
CA ALA A 206 -11.69 -5.92 0.36
C ALA A 206 -10.81 -7.15 0.66
N LEU A 207 -9.73 -6.99 1.43
CA LEU A 207 -8.95 -8.12 1.96
C LEU A 207 -9.80 -9.02 2.86
N ASN A 208 -10.60 -8.44 3.75
CA ASN A 208 -11.46 -9.22 4.65
C ASN A 208 -12.52 -10.02 3.87
N LEU A 209 -13.11 -9.44 2.81
CA LEU A 209 -14.02 -10.17 1.93
C LEU A 209 -13.31 -11.36 1.26
N LEU A 210 -12.06 -11.17 0.82
CA LEU A 210 -11.26 -12.23 0.23
C LEU A 210 -10.88 -13.31 1.25
N GLN A 211 -10.54 -12.94 2.49
CA GLN A 211 -10.28 -13.87 3.60
C GLN A 211 -11.47 -14.81 3.85
N ARG A 212 -12.71 -14.27 3.80
CA ARG A 212 -13.95 -15.06 4.01
C ARG A 212 -14.21 -16.12 2.93
N GLU A 213 -13.50 -16.08 1.81
CA GLU A 213 -13.58 -17.10 0.78
C GLU A 213 -12.69 -18.33 1.06
N PHE A 214 -11.80 -18.22 2.04
CA PHE A 214 -10.96 -19.31 2.51
C PHE A 214 -11.49 -19.93 3.82
N PRO A 215 -11.21 -21.21 4.09
CA PRO A 215 -11.42 -21.78 5.42
C PRO A 215 -10.53 -21.08 6.45
N ASP A 216 -11.08 -20.82 7.65
CA ASP A 216 -10.38 -20.09 8.73
C ASP A 216 -8.99 -20.67 9.05
N GLU A 217 -8.85 -22.00 9.08
CA GLU A 217 -7.61 -22.70 9.45
C GLU A 217 -6.54 -22.69 8.34
N ALA A 218 -6.94 -22.37 7.10
CA ALA A 218 -6.08 -22.46 5.91
C ALA A 218 -6.07 -21.15 5.11
N CYS A 219 -6.48 -20.04 5.71
CA CYS A 219 -6.50 -18.74 5.06
C CYS A 219 -5.07 -18.24 4.80
N PRO A 220 -4.65 -18.07 3.53
CA PRO A 220 -3.29 -17.65 3.20
C PRO A 220 -3.08 -16.14 3.36
N ILE A 221 -4.05 -15.39 3.88
CA ILE A 221 -3.97 -13.94 4.08
C ILE A 221 -4.01 -13.67 5.57
N ARG A 222 -2.96 -13.02 6.09
CA ARG A 222 -2.88 -12.55 7.48
C ARG A 222 -2.75 -11.03 7.52
N THR A 223 -3.57 -10.39 8.34
CA THR A 223 -3.60 -8.94 8.51
C THR A 223 -3.30 -8.54 9.95
N ALA A 224 -2.46 -7.53 10.14
CA ALA A 224 -2.09 -7.03 11.46
C ALA A 224 -2.30 -5.52 11.58
N LEU A 225 -2.86 -5.08 12.71
CA LEU A 225 -2.77 -3.70 13.16
C LEU A 225 -1.52 -3.54 14.03
N VAL A 226 -0.68 -2.55 13.73
CA VAL A 226 0.55 -2.22 14.47
C VAL A 226 0.53 -0.74 14.81
N THR A 227 0.01 -0.40 15.98
CA THR A 227 -0.29 0.98 16.37
C THR A 227 0.47 1.44 17.61
N ALA A 228 0.79 2.73 17.67
CA ALA A 228 1.35 3.36 18.87
C ALA A 228 0.32 3.51 20.01
N ARG A 229 -0.98 3.33 19.73
CA ARG A 229 -2.04 3.32 20.75
C ARG A 229 -1.77 2.27 21.82
N SER A 230 -2.18 2.56 23.05
CA SER A 230 -2.07 1.66 24.20
C SER A 230 -3.32 1.72 25.08
N ALA A 231 -3.41 0.87 26.11
CA ALA A 231 -4.51 0.96 27.06
C ALA A 231 -4.57 2.35 27.74
N PRO A 232 -5.76 2.97 27.85
CA PRO A 232 -7.10 2.44 27.58
C PRO A 232 -7.65 2.66 26.15
N SER A 233 -6.92 3.33 25.25
CA SER A 233 -7.41 3.70 23.90
C SER A 233 -7.66 2.52 22.94
N HIS A 234 -7.27 1.29 23.30
CA HIS A 234 -7.53 0.10 22.50
C HIS A 234 -9.02 -0.27 22.40
N GLU A 235 -9.86 0.11 23.38
CA GLU A 235 -11.28 -0.24 23.38
C GLU A 235 -12.00 0.31 22.13
N ARG A 236 -11.76 1.59 21.80
CA ARG A 236 -12.40 2.27 20.66
C ARG A 236 -12.01 1.62 19.34
N VAL A 237 -10.75 1.23 19.19
CA VAL A 237 -10.22 0.50 18.03
C VAL A 237 -10.94 -0.84 17.85
N ILE A 238 -11.03 -1.65 18.91
CA ILE A 238 -11.68 -2.97 18.85
C ILE A 238 -13.18 -2.83 18.51
N ARG A 239 -13.87 -1.85 19.10
CA ARG A 239 -15.28 -1.58 18.81
C ARG A 239 -15.47 -1.14 17.36
N THR A 240 -14.59 -0.29 16.85
CA THR A 240 -14.62 0.18 15.46
C THR A 240 -14.49 -0.98 14.47
N LEU A 241 -13.48 -1.84 14.66
CA LEU A 241 -13.26 -3.01 13.79
C LEU A 241 -14.46 -3.98 13.84
N ARG A 242 -15.05 -4.18 15.02
CA ARG A 242 -16.26 -4.99 15.17
C ARG A 242 -17.46 -4.38 14.43
N GLU A 243 -17.65 -3.07 14.52
CA GLU A 243 -18.75 -2.40 13.83
C GLU A 243 -18.57 -2.44 12.30
N TRP A 244 -17.33 -2.36 11.83
CA TRP A 244 -17.02 -2.56 10.41
C TRP A 244 -17.13 -4.01 9.96
N ASP A 245 -17.38 -4.95 10.87
CA ASP A 245 -17.36 -6.39 10.64
C ASP A 245 -16.01 -6.84 10.01
N ILE A 246 -14.90 -6.25 10.47
CA ILE A 246 -13.55 -6.57 10.00
C ILE A 246 -12.81 -7.34 11.09
N ARG A 247 -12.29 -8.51 10.73
CA ARG A 247 -11.40 -9.31 11.57
C ARG A 247 -9.95 -9.06 11.13
N LEU A 248 -9.11 -8.73 12.09
CA LEU A 248 -7.65 -8.79 11.95
C LEU A 248 -7.15 -10.08 12.60
N ASP A 249 -6.06 -10.62 12.08
CA ASP A 249 -5.40 -11.79 12.64
C ASP A 249 -4.58 -11.42 13.88
N GLU A 250 -3.95 -10.24 13.85
CA GLU A 250 -3.17 -9.70 14.97
C GLU A 250 -3.48 -8.22 15.21
N SER A 251 -3.45 -7.79 16.47
CA SER A 251 -3.62 -6.39 16.85
C SER A 251 -2.62 -6.04 17.95
N LEU A 252 -1.60 -5.27 17.58
CA LEU A 252 -0.44 -4.96 18.40
C LEU A 252 -0.52 -3.48 18.85
N PHE A 253 -0.77 -3.29 20.14
CA PHE A 253 -0.89 -1.98 20.80
C PHE A 253 0.43 -1.67 21.52
N LEU A 254 1.31 -0.93 20.86
CA LEU A 254 2.73 -0.87 21.24
C LEU A 254 3.05 0.20 22.29
N GLY A 255 2.20 1.20 22.48
CA GLY A 255 2.43 2.24 23.49
C GLY A 255 3.77 2.98 23.37
N GLY A 256 4.24 3.18 22.13
CA GLY A 256 5.51 3.86 21.84
C GLY A 256 6.74 2.95 21.69
N LEU A 257 6.58 1.61 21.76
CA LEU A 257 7.65 0.69 21.38
C LEU A 257 7.92 0.76 19.86
N GLU A 258 9.17 0.46 19.48
CA GLU A 258 9.61 0.44 18.08
C GLU A 258 8.91 -0.68 17.28
N LYS A 259 8.29 -0.30 16.15
CA LYS A 259 7.48 -1.22 15.34
C LYS A 259 8.30 -2.32 14.67
N SER A 260 9.56 -2.06 14.31
CA SER A 260 10.39 -2.97 13.50
C SER A 260 10.49 -4.38 14.10
N ALA A 261 10.67 -4.51 15.42
CA ALA A 261 10.75 -5.81 16.07
C ALA A 261 9.45 -6.62 15.98
N PHE A 262 8.30 -5.94 15.99
CA PHE A 262 6.98 -6.57 15.88
C PHE A 262 6.65 -6.95 14.44
N LEU A 263 6.97 -6.08 13.48
CA LEU A 263 6.86 -6.38 12.05
C LEU A 263 7.73 -7.59 11.68
N GLU A 264 8.91 -7.66 12.30
CA GLU A 264 9.80 -8.79 12.20
C GLU A 264 9.20 -10.04 12.84
N ALA A 265 8.66 -9.99 14.06
CA ALA A 265 7.99 -11.15 14.68
C ALA A 265 6.78 -11.64 13.86
N PHE A 266 5.98 -10.73 13.31
CA PHE A 266 4.85 -11.02 12.43
C PHE A 266 5.29 -11.57 11.06
N ALA A 267 6.55 -11.39 10.68
CA ALA A 267 7.07 -11.69 9.35
C ALA A 267 6.22 -11.03 8.24
N ALA A 268 5.96 -9.72 8.40
CA ALA A 268 5.23 -8.94 7.43
C ALA A 268 5.89 -8.99 6.04
N ASP A 269 5.08 -9.11 4.99
CA ASP A 269 5.52 -8.91 3.60
C ASP A 269 5.54 -7.43 3.23
N VAL A 270 4.59 -6.67 3.78
CA VAL A 270 4.49 -5.23 3.59
C VAL A 270 3.92 -4.56 4.83
N PHE A 271 4.42 -3.36 5.14
CA PHE A 271 3.92 -2.49 6.19
C PHE A 271 3.52 -1.12 5.65
N PHE A 272 2.34 -0.63 6.02
CA PHE A 272 1.85 0.71 5.66
C PHE A 272 1.78 1.62 6.87
N ASP A 273 2.44 2.78 6.80
CA ASP A 273 2.51 3.77 7.89
C ASP A 273 2.50 5.18 7.30
N ASP A 274 1.90 6.13 8.02
CA ASP A 274 1.82 7.53 7.58
C ASP A 274 3.06 8.35 7.96
N GLN A 275 3.86 7.89 8.93
CA GLN A 275 5.00 8.63 9.44
C GLN A 275 6.29 8.17 8.76
N ALA A 276 6.90 9.07 7.99
CA ALA A 276 8.17 8.82 7.32
C ALA A 276 9.26 8.27 8.27
N GLY A 277 9.32 8.76 9.52
CA GLY A 277 10.28 8.27 10.52
C GLY A 277 10.06 6.80 10.93
N HIS A 278 8.80 6.34 11.05
CA HIS A 278 8.51 4.93 11.25
C HIS A 278 8.83 4.12 10.00
N CYS A 279 8.53 4.66 8.81
CA CYS A 279 8.80 3.98 7.57
C CYS A 279 10.30 3.72 7.34
N GLU A 280 11.14 4.71 7.64
CA GLU A 280 12.60 4.61 7.53
C GLU A 280 13.20 3.55 8.45
N LYS A 281 12.64 3.35 9.65
CA LYS A 281 13.09 2.29 10.56
C LYS A 281 12.53 0.92 10.17
N ALA A 282 11.30 0.86 9.67
CA ALA A 282 10.66 -0.39 9.27
C ALA A 282 11.26 -0.96 7.98
N ARG A 283 11.70 -0.11 7.04
CA ARG A 283 12.26 -0.55 5.76
C ARG A 283 13.54 -1.35 5.88
N GLU A 284 14.20 -1.39 7.03
CA GLU A 284 15.35 -2.27 7.28
C GLU A 284 14.96 -3.75 7.39
N VAL A 285 13.72 -4.04 7.77
CA VAL A 285 13.24 -5.41 8.07
C VAL A 285 12.05 -5.85 7.22
N VAL A 286 11.31 -4.93 6.59
CA VAL A 286 10.13 -5.23 5.77
C VAL A 286 9.94 -4.22 4.63
N ALA A 287 9.39 -4.64 3.49
CA ALA A 287 8.99 -3.72 2.45
C ALA A 287 7.96 -2.71 3.01
N THR A 288 8.24 -1.42 2.87
CA THR A 288 7.47 -0.39 3.57
C THR A 288 6.81 0.56 2.58
N GLY A 289 5.50 0.75 2.73
CA GLY A 289 4.72 1.72 1.98
C GLY A 289 4.42 2.94 2.84
N HIS A 290 5.04 4.08 2.53
CA HIS A 290 4.73 5.34 3.17
C HIS A 290 3.41 5.91 2.64
N VAL A 291 2.47 6.22 3.53
CA VAL A 291 1.15 6.77 3.23
C VAL A 291 1.15 8.26 3.60
N PRO A 292 1.50 9.19 2.69
CA PRO A 292 1.61 10.62 3.01
C PRO A 292 0.21 11.27 3.21
N HIS A 293 -0.46 10.90 4.29
CA HIS A 293 -1.81 11.31 4.67
C HIS A 293 -1.82 11.81 6.12
N GLY A 294 -2.82 12.63 6.46
CA GLY A 294 -3.02 13.17 7.80
C GLY A 294 -2.15 14.39 8.12
N ILE A 295 -2.42 15.00 9.27
CA ILE A 295 -1.81 16.25 9.72
C ILE A 295 -0.27 16.24 9.71
N SER A 296 0.36 15.10 9.96
CA SER A 296 1.82 14.92 9.95
C SER A 296 2.45 15.10 8.56
N ASN A 297 1.64 15.03 7.51
CA ASN A 297 2.06 15.10 6.11
C ASN A 297 1.62 16.40 5.40
N GLU A 298 0.93 17.31 6.10
CA GLU A 298 0.51 18.60 5.56
C GLU A 298 1.73 19.48 5.25
N ILE A 299 1.80 20.01 4.03
CA ILE A 299 2.86 20.95 3.63
C ILE A 299 2.63 22.25 4.41
N ARG A 300 3.50 22.54 5.39
CA ARG A 300 3.50 23.84 6.07
C ARG A 300 3.89 24.91 5.06
N VAL A 301 2.91 25.62 4.52
CA VAL A 301 3.15 26.88 3.81
C VAL A 301 3.69 27.85 4.85
N GLN A 302 5.01 28.08 4.84
CA GLN A 302 5.56 29.22 5.56
C GLN A 302 4.98 30.46 4.88
N SER A 303 4.02 31.11 5.54
CA SER A 303 3.65 32.47 5.21
C SER A 303 4.89 33.32 5.43
N GLU A 304 5.57 33.68 4.35
CA GLU A 304 6.56 34.76 4.37
C GLU A 304 5.82 36.02 4.82
N SER A 305 6.07 36.40 6.07
CA SER A 305 5.67 37.67 6.68
C SER A 305 6.74 38.72 6.43
#